data_AF-B3EAZ0-F1
#
_entry.id   AF-B3EAZ0-F1
#
_cell.length_a   1.000
_cell.length_b   1.000
_cell.length_c   1.000
_cell.angle_alpha   90.00
_cell.angle_beta   90.00
_cell.angle_gamma   90.00
#
_symmetry.space_group_name_H-M   'P 1'
#
loop_
_entity.id
_entity.type
_entity.pdbx_description
1 polymer ?
#
loop_
_entity_poly.entity_id
_entity_poly.type
_entity_poly.pdbx_seq_one_letter_code
_entity_poly.pdbx_strand_id
1 'polypeptide(L)'
;MTDLILDHPTLTARYFYPWPNRFDDPFYVQGDGFRLGCHYRHISDDLPTIIHFHGNGETVADYLGDFEDRITGACQRDCVNDLSVF
;
A
#
# COMPACT_ATOMS: atom_id res chain seq x y z
N MET A 1 16.12 -16.28 -32.62
CA MET A 1 16.27 -16.32 -31.15
C MET A 1 15.13 -15.49 -30.61
N THR A 2 14.15 -16.14 -29.99
CA THR A 2 13.07 -15.47 -29.28
C THR A 2 13.70 -14.85 -28.04
N ASP A 3 14.10 -13.59 -28.14
CA ASP A 3 14.24 -12.76 -26.95
C ASP A 3 12.84 -12.71 -26.34
N LEU A 4 12.60 -13.61 -25.37
CA LEU A 4 11.35 -13.66 -24.64
C LEU A 4 11.18 -12.27 -24.06
N ILE A 5 10.13 -11.58 -24.47
CA ILE A 5 9.83 -10.20 -24.07
C ILE A 5 9.90 -10.01 -22.54
N LEU A 6 9.69 -11.09 -21.77
CA LEU A 6 9.76 -11.11 -20.31
C LEU A 6 11.19 -11.15 -19.74
N ASP A 7 12.18 -11.62 -20.50
CA ASP A 7 13.61 -11.64 -20.13
C ASP A 7 14.33 -10.34 -20.53
N HIS A 8 13.57 -9.35 -21.03
CA HIS A 8 14.11 -8.05 -21.40
C HIS A 8 14.52 -7.27 -20.13
N PRO A 9 15.80 -6.87 -19.96
CA PRO A 9 16.31 -6.29 -18.71
C PRO A 9 15.49 -5.09 -18.20
N THR A 10 15.06 -4.23 -19.12
CA THR A 10 14.24 -3.05 -18.78
C THR A 10 12.83 -3.42 -18.28
N LEU A 11 12.23 -4.49 -18.82
CA LEU A 11 10.91 -4.95 -18.39
C LEU A 11 11.03 -5.65 -17.04
N THR A 12 12.02 -6.51 -16.86
CA THR A 12 12.24 -7.21 -15.58
C THR A 12 12.49 -6.23 -14.43
N ALA A 13 13.28 -5.18 -14.66
CA ALA A 13 13.58 -4.16 -13.65
C ALA A 13 12.40 -3.22 -13.32
N ARG A 14 11.32 -3.23 -14.12
CA ARG A 14 10.20 -2.28 -13.97
C ARG A 14 8.83 -2.92 -13.78
N TYR A 15 8.65 -4.19 -14.14
CA TYR A 15 7.37 -4.89 -13.99
C TYR A 15 7.32 -5.81 -12.76
N PHE A 16 8.48 -6.16 -12.19
CA PHE A 16 8.55 -7.03 -11.02
C PHE A 16 9.06 -6.26 -9.81
N TYR A 17 8.47 -6.63 -8.67
CA TYR A 17 8.74 -6.10 -7.34
C TYR A 17 9.69 -7.03 -6.56
N PRO A 18 10.25 -6.58 -5.42
CA PRO A 18 10.04 -5.29 -4.75
C PRO A 18 10.82 -4.15 -5.40
N TRP A 19 10.19 -2.98 -5.48
CA TRP A 19 10.88 -1.74 -5.81
C TRP A 19 11.47 -1.13 -4.54
N PRO A 20 12.67 -0.53 -4.59
CA PRO A 20 13.27 0.15 -3.44
C PRO A 20 12.62 1.52 -3.24
N ASN A 21 11.33 1.55 -2.94
CA ASN A 21 10.61 2.76 -2.56
C ASN A 21 10.49 2.82 -1.03
N ARG A 22 10.22 4.03 -0.55
CA ARG A 22 9.95 4.34 0.85
C ARG A 22 8.80 5.34 0.87
N PHE A 23 8.10 5.38 1.98
CA PHE A 23 7.11 6.41 2.26
C PHE A 23 7.45 7.05 3.61
N ASP A 24 7.00 8.28 3.77
CA ASP A 24 7.26 9.06 4.96
C ASP A 24 6.30 8.66 6.10
N ASP A 25 6.75 8.84 7.33
CA ASP A 25 5.97 8.66 8.57
C ASP A 25 5.20 7.32 8.68
N PRO A 26 5.90 6.17 8.67
CA PRO A 26 5.27 4.87 8.86
C PRO A 26 4.59 4.76 10.22
N PHE A 27 3.32 4.34 10.21
CA PHE A 27 2.63 3.86 11.40
C PHE A 27 3.08 2.44 11.71
N TYR A 28 3.50 2.17 12.95
CA TYR A 28 4.00 0.85 13.33
C TYR A 28 3.01 0.09 14.21
N VAL A 29 2.53 -1.04 13.70
CA VAL A 29 1.79 -2.03 14.50
C VAL A 29 2.80 -2.97 15.17
N GLN A 30 2.72 -3.07 16.50
CA GLN A 30 3.58 -3.97 17.28
C GLN A 30 2.91 -5.34 17.42
N GLY A 31 3.67 -6.40 17.15
CA GLY A 31 3.27 -7.78 17.41
C GLY A 31 4.24 -8.48 18.37
N ASP A 32 4.10 -9.79 18.52
CA ASP A 32 4.97 -10.59 19.38
C ASP A 32 6.37 -10.74 18.77
N GLY A 33 7.25 -9.79 19.09
CA GLY A 33 8.65 -9.75 18.61
C GLY A 33 8.85 -9.17 17.21
N PHE A 34 7.81 -8.62 16.58
CA PHE A 34 7.92 -7.95 15.27
C PHE A 34 7.23 -6.58 15.26
N ARG A 35 7.63 -5.75 14.29
CA ARG A 35 6.94 -4.51 13.95
C ARG A 35 6.53 -4.55 12.48
N LEU A 36 5.29 -4.20 12.21
CA LEU A 36 4.76 -4.05 10.87
C LEU A 36 4.64 -2.56 10.57
N GLY A 37 5.35 -2.09 9.54
CA GLY A 37 5.17 -0.73 9.02
C GLY A 37 3.89 -0.70 8.19
N CYS A 38 3.08 0.34 8.36
CA CYS A 38 1.83 0.56 7.65
C CYS A 38 1.71 2.06 7.35
N HIS A 39 0.88 2.42 6.39
CA HIS A 39 0.33 3.77 6.34
C HIS A 39 -1.02 3.76 7.03
N TYR A 40 -1.24 4.71 7.93
CA TYR A 40 -2.52 4.82 8.63
C TYR A 40 -3.13 6.20 8.38
N ARG A 41 -4.20 6.20 7.60
CA ARG A 41 -5.02 7.38 7.37
C ARG A 41 -6.20 7.38 8.34
N HIS A 42 -6.03 8.10 9.43
CA HIS A 42 -7.05 8.33 10.44
C HIS A 42 -7.92 9.53 10.09
N ILE A 43 -9.23 9.34 10.18
CA ILE A 43 -10.27 10.36 9.97
C ILE A 43 -11.01 10.64 11.28
N SER A 44 -11.43 9.60 12.01
CA SER A 44 -12.13 9.71 13.29
C SER A 44 -12.10 8.39 14.06
N ASP A 45 -12.13 8.49 15.39
CA ASP A 45 -12.21 7.34 16.30
C ASP A 45 -13.58 6.63 16.27
N ASP A 46 -14.63 7.32 15.80
CA ASP A 46 -15.99 6.79 15.72
C ASP A 46 -16.27 5.97 14.45
N LEU A 47 -15.28 5.90 13.55
CA LEU A 47 -15.41 5.25 12.25
C LEU A 47 -14.71 3.89 12.23
N PRO A 48 -15.27 2.90 11.51
CA PRO A 48 -14.59 1.63 11.33
C PRO A 48 -13.27 1.82 10.56
N THR A 49 -12.33 0.91 10.78
CA THR A 49 -11.05 0.89 10.06
C THR A 49 -11.04 -0.25 9.06
N ILE A 50 -10.75 0.05 7.80
CA ILE A 50 -10.45 -0.95 6.76
C ILE A 50 -8.96 -1.23 6.78
N ILE A 51 -8.60 -2.52 6.71
CA ILE A 51 -7.22 -2.96 6.57
C ILE A 51 -7.03 -3.43 5.13
N HIS A 52 -6.09 -2.81 4.42
CA HIS A 52 -5.79 -3.09 3.03
C HIS A 52 -4.42 -3.76 2.90
N PHE A 53 -4.37 -4.91 2.21
CA PHE A 53 -3.13 -5.66 1.97
C PHE A 53 -2.78 -5.59 0.48
N HIS A 54 -1.54 -5.21 0.18
CA HIS A 54 -1.05 -5.14 -1.19
C HIS A 54 -0.53 -6.49 -1.70
N GLY A 55 -0.61 -6.71 -3.02
CA GLY A 55 -0.17 -7.93 -3.68
C GLY A 55 1.20 -7.78 -4.32
N ASN A 56 1.76 -8.89 -4.82
CA ASN A 56 2.87 -8.89 -5.79
C ASN A 56 4.13 -8.08 -5.40
N GLY A 57 4.38 -7.78 -4.12
CA GLY A 57 5.51 -6.95 -3.66
C GLY A 57 5.35 -5.45 -3.89
N GLU A 58 4.14 -5.02 -4.25
CA GLU A 58 3.71 -3.62 -4.20
C GLU A 58 3.82 -3.09 -2.77
N THR A 59 3.91 -1.78 -2.66
CA THR A 59 4.10 -1.09 -1.39
C THR A 59 3.06 -0.01 -1.24
N VAL A 60 2.84 0.48 -0.01
CA VAL A 60 1.86 1.56 0.19
C VAL A 60 2.23 2.83 -0.60
N ALA A 61 3.52 3.08 -0.82
CA ALA A 61 3.98 4.23 -1.61
C ALA A 61 3.39 4.25 -3.04
N ASP A 62 3.02 3.09 -3.59
CA ASP A 62 2.43 2.96 -4.92
C ASP A 62 0.94 3.37 -4.96
N TYR A 63 0.32 3.53 -3.78
CA TYR A 63 -1.12 3.79 -3.61
C TYR A 63 -1.43 5.13 -2.92
N LEU A 64 -0.43 5.85 -2.43
CA LEU A 64 -0.61 7.17 -1.78
C LEU A 64 -1.27 8.16 -2.74
N GLY A 65 -2.26 8.91 -2.24
CA GLY A 65 -2.98 9.94 -2.99
C GLY A 65 -4.37 9.51 -3.45
N ASP A 66 -4.61 9.52 -4.77
CA ASP A 66 -5.95 9.37 -5.37
C ASP A 66 -6.68 8.10 -4.92
N PHE A 67 -5.97 6.99 -4.68
CA PHE A 67 -6.59 5.75 -4.27
C PHE A 67 -7.11 5.81 -2.83
N GLU A 68 -6.31 6.32 -1.89
CA GLU A 68 -6.72 6.51 -0.50
C GLU A 68 -7.85 7.52 -0.38
N ASP A 69 -7.83 8.58 -1.19
CA ASP A 69 -8.93 9.55 -1.29
C ASP A 69 -10.22 8.90 -1.77
N ARG A 70 -10.13 7.91 -2.66
CA ARG A 70 -11.30 7.13 -3.09
C ARG A 70 -11.75 6.15 -2.04
N ILE A 71 -10.88 5.50 -1.28
CA ILE A 71 -11.31 4.58 -0.20
C ILE A 71 -11.95 5.37 0.94
N THR A 72 -11.31 6.46 1.35
CA THR A 72 -11.83 7.32 2.42
C THR A 72 -13.02 8.18 1.99
N GLY A 73 -13.08 8.57 0.71
CA GLY A 73 -14.10 9.45 0.14
C GLY A 73 -15.21 8.78 -0.68
N ALA A 74 -15.11 7.49 -1.04
CA ALA A 74 -16.22 6.73 -1.65
C ALA A 74 -17.46 6.69 -0.74
N CYS A 75 -17.27 6.99 0.54
CA CYS A 75 -18.33 7.14 1.49
C CYS A 75 -18.76 8.59 1.68
N GLN A 76 -19.62 9.07 0.78
CA GLN A 76 -20.46 10.23 1.07
C GLN A 76 -21.48 9.97 2.20
N ARG A 77 -21.55 8.75 2.77
CA ARG A 77 -22.41 8.39 3.91
C ARG A 77 -21.77 7.55 5.03
N ASP A 78 -20.70 6.77 4.79
CA ASP A 78 -20.09 5.88 5.81
C ASP A 78 -18.54 5.96 5.84
N CYS A 79 -17.96 7.11 6.20
CA CYS A 79 -16.50 7.30 6.21
C CYS A 79 -15.76 6.18 6.98
N VAL A 80 -14.54 5.85 6.57
CA VAL A 80 -13.71 4.81 7.22
C VAL A 80 -12.27 5.30 7.40
N ASN A 81 -11.59 4.83 8.44
CA ASN A 81 -10.14 4.93 8.51
C ASN A 81 -9.51 3.88 7.58
N ASP A 82 -8.32 4.15 7.05
CA ASP A 82 -7.59 3.21 6.19
C ASP A 82 -6.23 2.84 6.81
N LEU A 83 -5.96 1.55 6.96
CA LEU A 83 -4.67 1.01 7.36
C LEU A 83 -4.12 0.14 6.23
N SER A 84 -3.17 0.69 5.47
CA SER A 84 -2.54 0.02 4.34
C SER A 84 -1.24 -0.68 4.76
N VAL A 85 -1.12 -1.97 4.45
CA VAL A 85 -0.09 -2.90 4.94
C VAL A 85 0.80 -3.41 3.80
N PHE A 86 2.11 -3.42 4.03
CA PHE A 86 3.16 -3.96 3.14
C PHE A 86 3.28 -5.49 3.23
#